data_AF-A0A9P6EEF5-F1
#
_entry.id   AF-A0A9P6EEF5-F1
#
_cell.length_a   1.000
_cell.length_b   1.000
_cell.length_c   1.000
_cell.angle_alpha   90.00
_cell.angle_beta   90.00
_cell.angle_gamma   90.00
#
_symmetry.space_group_name_H-M   'P 1'
#
loop_
_entity.id
_entity.type
_entity.pdbx_description
1 polymer ?
#
loop_
_entity_poly.entity_id
_entity_poly.type
_entity_poly.pdbx_seq_one_letter_code
_entity_poly.pdbx_strand_id
1 'polypeptide(L)'
;MPTIVEFDASVRPDIILVSTDNNGDTTHFYLHKSTLADASSFFCGMFALPEPAVDPSCLASMSTQSVPRIHIPEPAHIMMLALQLIYPSQQPCVSDLDDLTVVLTVAVKYDLTPAIDSLRALLLSPLFLEKDPLHVYAIACRFDFDDEAKLASGWTFNANLLDDDEVDCSLPHPSLRHITAYDYHRLLTLHRRRAKAACALLQAPDTVKCMCCNASVFSTSKPPKWWEIWSAGAKEELKKGPATEIIFSTNYVFEAARKTGCAGCTESVLHSWVFLSELKEGLSKLPRTI
;
A
#
# COMPACT_ATOMS: atom_id res chain seq x y z
N MET A 1 21.79 25.43 21.69
CA MET A 1 22.67 25.59 20.52
C MET A 1 21.95 24.96 19.35
N PRO A 2 21.84 25.61 18.18
CA PRO A 2 21.11 25.02 17.06
C PRO A 2 21.86 23.81 16.51
N THR A 3 21.12 22.76 16.14
CA THR A 3 21.67 21.61 15.44
C THR A 3 21.98 22.04 14.00
N ILE A 4 23.17 21.71 13.50
CA ILE A 4 23.60 22.06 12.14
C ILE A 4 23.66 20.79 11.31
N VAL A 5 22.99 20.81 10.16
CA VAL A 5 22.98 19.71 9.19
C VAL A 5 23.46 20.23 7.85
N GLU A 6 24.51 19.60 7.32
CA GLU A 6 25.11 19.89 6.01
C GLU A 6 25.02 18.63 5.14
N PHE A 7 24.48 18.77 3.93
CA PHE A 7 24.27 17.64 3.01
C PHE A 7 25.41 17.43 2.02
N ASP A 8 26.14 18.49 1.68
CA ASP A 8 27.33 18.42 0.83
C ASP A 8 28.37 19.43 1.32
N ALA A 9 29.46 18.92 1.89
CA ALA A 9 30.56 19.72 2.42
C ALA A 9 31.52 20.23 1.31
N SER A 10 31.35 19.79 0.06
CA SER A 10 32.24 20.16 -1.05
C SER A 10 31.92 21.51 -1.67
N VAL A 11 30.67 21.98 -1.56
CA VAL A 11 30.20 23.25 -2.12
C VAL A 11 29.65 24.14 -1.01
N ARG A 12 30.01 25.44 -1.02
CA ARG A 12 29.52 26.40 -0.01
C ARG A 12 27.99 26.54 -0.10
N PRO A 13 27.25 26.39 1.01
CA PRO A 13 25.79 26.56 1.02
C PRO A 13 25.41 28.02 0.77
N ASP A 14 24.36 28.23 -0.01
CA ASP A 14 23.83 29.53 -0.42
C ASP A 14 22.38 29.76 0.08
N ILE A 15 21.83 28.81 0.85
CA ILE A 15 20.59 28.96 1.59
C ILE A 15 20.58 28.14 2.88
N ILE A 16 19.86 28.61 3.89
CA ILE A 16 19.62 27.89 5.14
C ILE A 16 18.11 27.73 5.36
N LEU A 17 17.62 26.49 5.48
CA LEU A 17 16.29 26.23 6.01
C LEU A 17 16.37 26.09 7.53
N VAL A 18 15.46 26.75 8.25
CA VAL A 18 15.41 26.77 9.71
C VAL A 18 14.11 26.11 10.17
N SER A 19 14.26 24.97 10.83
CA SER A 19 13.14 24.26 11.49
C SER A 19 13.22 24.50 12.99
N THR A 20 12.09 24.80 13.62
CA THR A 20 11.99 24.91 15.08
C THR A 20 10.96 23.90 15.58
N ASP A 21 11.41 22.91 16.32
CA ASP A 21 10.56 21.87 16.89
C ASP A 21 9.77 22.43 18.10
N ASN A 22 8.69 21.75 18.48
CA ASN A 22 7.79 22.20 19.56
C ASN A 22 8.47 22.33 20.93
N ASN A 23 9.59 21.64 21.14
CA ASN A 23 10.41 21.71 22.35
C ASN A 23 11.35 22.95 22.37
N GLY A 24 11.35 23.77 21.32
CA GLY A 24 12.21 24.94 21.16
C GLY A 24 13.56 24.64 20.52
N ASP A 25 13.85 23.39 20.17
CA ASP A 25 15.08 23.03 19.47
C ASP A 25 15.03 23.54 18.03
N THR A 26 16.11 24.18 17.61
CA THR A 26 16.21 24.77 16.27
C THR A 26 17.27 24.03 15.48
N THR A 27 16.92 23.56 14.29
CA THR A 27 17.81 22.90 13.35
C THR A 27 18.01 23.77 12.13
N HIS A 28 19.28 23.98 11.74
CA HIS A 28 19.68 24.71 10.55
C HIS A 28 20.17 23.73 9.49
N PHE A 29 19.45 23.67 8.37
CA PHE A 29 19.83 22.89 7.20
C PHE A 29 20.55 23.81 6.22
N TYR A 30 21.83 23.55 6.00
CA TYR A 30 22.67 24.28 5.05
C TYR A 30 22.61 23.57 3.69
N LEU A 31 22.06 24.27 2.70
CA LEU A 31 21.62 23.70 1.43
C LEU A 31 22.05 24.57 0.23
N HIS A 32 21.75 24.08 -0.96
CA HIS A 32 22.06 24.70 -2.24
C HIS A 32 20.78 25.05 -3.00
N LYS A 33 20.63 26.32 -3.41
CA LYS A 33 19.47 26.81 -4.18
C LYS A 33 19.32 26.07 -5.50
N SER A 34 20.42 25.75 -6.18
CA SER A 34 20.39 25.01 -7.45
C SER A 34 19.75 23.63 -7.28
N THR A 35 20.22 22.84 -6.31
CA THR A 35 19.69 21.49 -6.06
C THR A 35 18.23 21.54 -5.64
N LEU A 36 17.85 22.49 -4.78
CA LEU A 36 16.45 22.67 -4.36
C LEU A 36 15.55 23.12 -5.53
N ALA A 37 16.01 24.04 -6.38
CA ALA A 37 15.26 24.52 -7.53
C ALA A 37 15.10 23.43 -8.61
N ASP A 38 16.14 22.61 -8.81
CA ASP A 38 16.10 21.50 -9.75
C ASP A 38 15.14 20.39 -9.27
N ALA A 39 15.10 20.15 -7.95
CA ALA A 39 14.25 19.12 -7.35
C ALA A 39 12.82 19.58 -7.04
N SER A 40 12.54 20.88 -7.00
CA SER A 40 11.24 21.43 -6.60
C SER A 40 10.85 22.68 -7.36
N SER A 41 9.67 22.62 -8.00
CA SER A 41 9.09 23.78 -8.67
C SER A 41 8.72 24.89 -7.69
N PHE A 42 8.33 24.54 -6.46
CA PHE A 42 8.04 25.49 -5.38
C PHE A 42 9.28 26.32 -5.04
N PHE A 43 10.42 25.65 -4.78
CA PHE A 43 11.66 26.35 -4.43
C PHE A 43 12.20 27.14 -5.63
N CYS A 44 12.12 26.58 -6.84
CA CYS A 44 12.47 27.29 -8.08
C CYS A 44 11.69 28.59 -8.23
N GLY A 45 10.36 28.52 -8.10
CA GLY A 45 9.48 29.68 -8.16
C GLY A 45 9.77 30.70 -7.05
N MET A 46 9.96 30.23 -5.81
CA MET A 46 10.27 31.10 -4.67
C MET A 46 11.60 31.84 -4.86
N PHE A 47 12.63 31.20 -5.39
CA PHE A 47 13.93 31.83 -5.63
C PHE A 47 13.93 32.79 -6.83
N ALA A 48 12.99 32.64 -7.76
CA ALA A 48 12.82 33.54 -8.90
C ALA A 48 12.08 34.84 -8.55
N LEU A 49 11.49 34.95 -7.35
CA LEU A 49 10.80 36.17 -6.93
C LEU A 49 11.79 37.33 -6.70
N PRO A 50 11.48 38.56 -7.14
CA PRO A 50 12.30 39.72 -6.83
C PRO A 50 12.37 39.94 -5.32
N GLU A 51 13.58 40.07 -4.77
CA GLU A 51 13.72 40.49 -3.38
C GLU A 51 13.09 41.89 -3.21
N PRO A 52 12.32 42.13 -2.14
CA PRO A 52 11.72 43.44 -1.91
C PRO A 52 12.82 44.50 -1.83
N ALA A 53 12.67 45.58 -2.61
CA ALA A 53 13.64 46.66 -2.69
C ALA A 53 13.93 47.22 -1.29
N VAL A 54 15.15 46.99 -0.80
CA VAL A 54 15.61 47.52 0.47
C VAL A 54 15.91 49.01 0.29
N ASP A 55 15.33 49.86 1.13
CA ASP A 55 15.57 51.31 1.12
C ASP A 55 17.09 51.63 1.18
N PRO A 56 17.61 52.53 0.33
CA PRO A 56 19.04 52.84 0.26
C PRO A 56 19.68 53.35 1.56
N SER A 57 18.88 53.79 2.55
CA SER A 57 19.38 54.24 3.85
C SER A 57 19.86 53.11 4.76
N CYS A 58 19.56 51.84 4.42
CA CYS A 58 19.95 50.67 5.21
C CYS A 58 21.27 50.03 4.72
N LEU A 59 21.86 50.55 3.64
CA LEU A 59 23.03 49.97 2.96
C LEU A 59 24.35 50.02 3.76
N ALA A 60 24.41 50.79 4.85
CA ALA A 60 25.59 50.87 5.70
C ALA A 60 25.80 49.63 6.60
N SER A 61 24.80 48.74 6.72
CA SER A 61 24.87 47.53 7.56
C SER A 61 24.93 46.22 6.75
N MET A 62 24.95 46.28 5.42
CA MET A 62 24.90 45.12 4.51
C MET A 62 26.30 44.56 4.14
N SER A 63 27.32 44.77 4.97
CA SER A 63 28.69 44.32 4.71
C SER A 63 29.06 42.97 5.34
N THR A 64 28.11 42.03 5.42
CA THR A 64 28.42 40.59 5.51
C THR A 64 27.39 39.85 4.67
N GLN A 65 27.85 39.08 3.67
CA GLN A 65 27.01 38.16 2.90
C GLN A 65 26.45 37.08 3.84
N SER A 66 25.39 37.40 4.58
CA SER A 66 24.65 36.43 5.38
C SER A 66 23.82 35.56 4.44
N VAL A 67 24.05 34.25 4.50
CA VAL A 67 23.29 33.27 3.72
C VAL A 67 21.80 33.42 4.07
N PRO A 68 20.90 33.54 3.08
CA PRO A 68 19.47 33.73 3.32
C PRO A 68 18.89 32.59 4.15
N ARG A 69 18.01 32.92 5.10
CA ARG A 69 17.36 31.98 6.02
C ARG A 69 15.87 31.92 5.77
N ILE A 70 15.33 30.71 5.61
CA ILE A 70 13.90 30.48 5.41
C ILE A 70 13.40 29.61 6.56
N HIS A 71 12.42 30.11 7.31
CA HIS A 71 11.79 29.34 8.37
C HIS A 71 10.71 28.41 7.79
N ILE A 72 10.75 27.15 8.19
CA ILE A 72 9.79 26.13 7.79
C ILE A 72 9.01 25.63 9.01
N PRO A 73 7.70 25.34 8.87
CA PRO A 73 6.88 24.84 9.98
C PRO A 73 7.00 23.33 10.22
N GLU A 74 7.64 22.58 9.31
CA GLU A 74 7.79 21.14 9.43
C GLU A 74 8.81 20.77 10.51
N PRO A 75 8.60 19.66 11.25
CA PRO A 75 9.60 19.13 12.16
C PRO A 75 10.92 18.82 11.48
N ALA A 76 12.04 19.01 12.20
CA ALA A 76 13.37 18.88 11.63
C ALA A 76 13.63 17.48 11.04
N HIS A 77 13.20 16.43 11.74
CA HIS A 77 13.38 15.05 11.29
C HIS A 77 12.63 14.73 9.99
N ILE A 78 11.41 15.26 9.79
CA ILE A 78 10.64 15.04 8.55
C ILE A 78 11.29 15.76 7.39
N MET A 79 11.68 17.02 7.58
CA MET A 79 12.37 17.78 6.55
C MET A 79 13.71 17.12 6.18
N MET A 80 14.44 16.63 7.17
CA MET A 80 15.70 15.91 6.95
C MET A 80 15.50 14.69 6.03
N LEU A 81 14.47 13.86 6.29
CA LEU A 81 14.18 12.69 5.45
C LEU A 81 13.83 13.10 4.01
N ALA A 82 13.02 14.16 3.82
CA ALA A 82 12.69 14.67 2.49
C ALA A 82 13.92 15.21 1.75
N LEU A 83 14.82 15.92 2.45
CA LEU A 83 16.05 16.45 1.90
C LEU A 83 17.06 15.34 1.54
N GLN A 84 17.15 14.27 2.34
CA GLN A 84 18.00 13.12 2.03
C GLN A 84 17.61 12.42 0.71
N LEU A 85 16.36 12.54 0.27
CA LEU A 85 15.89 11.98 -1.00
C LEU A 85 16.29 12.81 -2.23
N ILE A 86 16.60 14.10 -2.06
CA ILE A 86 16.96 14.98 -3.18
C ILE A 86 18.47 15.28 -3.23
N TYR A 87 19.18 15.16 -2.12
CA TYR A 87 20.63 15.28 -2.07
C TYR A 87 21.29 13.90 -2.25
N PRO A 88 22.44 13.82 -2.95
CA PRO A 88 23.21 12.58 -3.11
C PRO A 88 23.88 12.19 -1.79
N SER A 89 23.05 11.78 -0.82
CA SER A 89 23.42 11.44 0.54
C SER A 89 22.93 10.02 0.86
N GLN A 90 23.02 9.60 2.12
CA GLN A 90 22.53 8.27 2.50
C GLN A 90 21.00 8.18 2.30
N GLN A 91 20.56 7.09 1.69
CA GLN A 91 19.14 6.79 1.51
C GLN A 91 18.43 6.79 2.88
N PRO A 92 17.35 7.57 3.07
CA PRO A 92 16.67 7.61 4.36
C PRO A 92 16.05 6.26 4.70
N CYS A 93 16.08 5.91 5.99
CA CYS A 93 15.40 4.73 6.50
C CYS A 93 13.97 5.09 6.92
N VAL A 94 13.01 4.95 6.01
CA VAL A 94 11.57 5.06 6.32
C VAL A 94 11.03 3.65 6.49
N SER A 95 10.78 3.24 7.74
CA SER A 95 10.39 1.86 8.09
C SER A 95 8.90 1.70 8.41
N ASP A 96 8.17 2.81 8.55
CA ASP A 96 6.75 2.80 8.90
C ASP A 96 5.91 3.62 7.92
N LEU A 97 4.65 3.22 7.74
CA LEU A 97 3.72 3.86 6.82
C LEU A 97 3.22 5.22 7.33
N ASP A 98 3.16 5.42 8.65
CA ASP A 98 2.79 6.71 9.23
C ASP A 98 3.88 7.74 8.95
N ASP A 99 5.14 7.38 9.21
CA ASP A 99 6.30 8.22 8.87
C ASP A 99 6.36 8.50 7.37
N LEU A 100 6.17 7.47 6.53
CA LEU A 100 6.11 7.62 5.07
C LEU A 100 5.04 8.63 4.66
N THR A 101 3.85 8.54 5.25
CA THR A 101 2.72 9.44 4.96
C THR A 101 3.05 10.89 5.33
N VAL A 102 3.70 11.11 6.47
CA VAL A 102 4.10 12.45 6.93
C VAL A 102 5.17 13.03 6.00
N VAL A 103 6.21 12.26 5.68
CA VAL A 103 7.27 12.69 4.75
C VAL A 103 6.71 12.96 3.36
N LEU A 104 5.81 12.10 2.86
CA LEU A 104 5.15 12.28 1.57
C LEU A 104 4.27 13.53 1.54
N THR A 105 3.57 13.85 2.65
CA THR A 105 2.81 15.09 2.79
C THR A 105 3.72 16.32 2.62
N VAL A 106 4.92 16.29 3.21
CA VAL A 106 5.91 17.36 3.07
C VAL A 106 6.49 17.41 1.66
N ALA A 107 6.82 16.25 1.09
CA ALA A 107 7.32 16.17 -0.29
C ALA A 107 6.33 16.75 -1.29
N VAL A 108 5.05 16.44 -1.17
CA VAL A 108 3.98 17.01 -2.01
C VAL A 108 3.78 18.51 -1.72
N LYS A 109 3.81 18.94 -0.46
CA LYS A 109 3.66 20.35 -0.09
C LYS A 109 4.72 21.24 -0.76
N TYR A 110 5.96 20.77 -0.81
CA TYR A 110 7.08 21.49 -1.42
C TYR A 110 7.35 21.06 -2.86
N ASP A 111 6.47 20.26 -3.47
CA ASP A 111 6.62 19.73 -4.83
C ASP A 111 8.02 19.14 -5.12
N LEU A 112 8.52 18.32 -4.19
CA LEU A 112 9.84 17.68 -4.27
C LEU A 112 9.74 16.41 -5.13
N THR A 113 9.71 16.56 -6.46
CA THR A 113 9.44 15.46 -7.40
C THR A 113 10.31 14.22 -7.19
N PRO A 114 11.66 14.31 -7.05
CA PRO A 114 12.50 13.13 -6.84
C PRO A 114 12.20 12.40 -5.52
N ALA A 115 11.81 13.14 -4.49
CA ALA A 115 11.41 12.58 -3.21
C ALA A 115 10.05 11.86 -3.32
N ILE A 116 9.09 12.46 -4.01
CA ILE A 116 7.78 11.85 -4.27
C ILE A 116 7.96 10.52 -5.02
N ASP A 117 8.75 10.49 -6.09
CA ASP A 117 8.98 9.28 -6.88
C ASP A 117 9.65 8.17 -6.06
N SER A 118 10.63 8.54 -5.24
CA SER A 118 11.31 7.59 -4.34
C SER A 118 10.35 7.02 -3.29
N LEU A 119 9.48 7.85 -2.72
CA LEU A 119 8.49 7.43 -1.73
C LEU A 119 7.37 6.59 -2.36
N ARG A 120 6.96 6.87 -3.60
CA ARG A 120 6.02 6.03 -4.37
C ARG A 120 6.57 4.63 -4.60
N ALA A 121 7.84 4.53 -5.00
CA ALA A 121 8.51 3.23 -5.16
C ALA A 121 8.60 2.48 -3.82
N LEU A 122 8.92 3.18 -2.73
CA LEU A 122 9.00 2.60 -1.40
C LEU A 122 7.61 2.14 -0.88
N LEU A 123 6.56 2.91 -1.16
CA LEU A 123 5.17 2.59 -0.80
C LEU A 123 4.72 1.25 -1.39
N LEU A 124 5.18 0.92 -2.60
CA LEU A 124 4.92 -0.37 -3.27
C LEU A 124 5.95 -1.46 -2.94
N SER A 125 6.85 -1.24 -1.98
CA SER A 125 7.79 -2.28 -1.56
C SER A 125 7.06 -3.47 -0.90
N PRO A 126 7.59 -4.70 -1.04
CA PRO A 126 7.02 -5.87 -0.37
C PRO A 126 6.89 -5.70 1.15
N LEU A 127 7.78 -4.91 1.76
CA LEU A 127 7.76 -4.57 3.18
C LEU A 127 6.41 -4.01 3.63
N PHE A 128 5.77 -3.18 2.80
CA PHE A 128 4.50 -2.56 3.13
C PHE A 128 3.30 -3.29 2.53
N LEU A 129 3.41 -3.79 1.30
CA LEU A 129 2.32 -4.51 0.64
C LEU A 129 1.95 -5.82 1.34
N GLU A 130 2.92 -6.53 1.94
CA GLU A 130 2.65 -7.76 2.69
C GLU A 130 2.18 -7.47 4.12
N LYS A 131 2.67 -6.38 4.73
CA LYS A 131 2.34 -6.00 6.11
C LYS A 131 0.94 -5.41 6.21
N ASP A 132 0.62 -4.43 5.38
CA ASP A 132 -0.63 -3.68 5.45
C ASP A 132 -1.04 -3.09 4.07
N PRO A 133 -1.55 -3.93 3.17
CA PRO A 133 -1.91 -3.50 1.82
C PRO A 133 -3.08 -2.52 1.80
N LEU A 134 -3.94 -2.53 2.83
CA LEU A 134 -5.08 -1.63 2.92
C LEU A 134 -4.62 -0.20 3.24
N HIS A 135 -3.64 -0.05 4.13
CA HIS A 135 -3.03 1.24 4.40
C HIS A 135 -2.26 1.76 3.17
N VAL A 136 -1.52 0.92 2.48
CA VAL A 136 -0.85 1.28 1.21
C VAL A 136 -1.87 1.81 0.19
N TYR A 137 -2.98 1.09 0.00
CA TYR A 137 -4.07 1.53 -0.88
C TYR A 137 -4.65 2.89 -0.46
N ALA A 138 -4.90 3.09 0.83
CA ALA A 138 -5.44 4.33 1.36
C ALA A 138 -4.49 5.53 1.15
N ILE A 139 -3.19 5.34 1.36
CA ILE A 139 -2.16 6.37 1.08
C ILE A 139 -2.16 6.69 -0.41
N ALA A 140 -2.11 5.68 -1.28
CA ALA A 140 -2.09 5.89 -2.72
C ALA A 140 -3.33 6.68 -3.19
N CYS A 141 -4.53 6.35 -2.69
CA CYS A 141 -5.74 7.11 -3.02
C CYS A 141 -5.70 8.54 -2.48
N ARG A 142 -5.19 8.76 -1.25
CA ARG A 142 -5.10 10.08 -0.62
C ARG A 142 -4.23 11.07 -1.41
N PHE A 143 -3.20 10.57 -2.08
CA PHE A 143 -2.27 11.37 -2.87
C PHE A 143 -2.54 11.28 -4.39
N ASP A 144 -3.69 10.73 -4.81
CA ASP A 144 -4.07 10.57 -6.22
C ASP A 144 -3.04 9.77 -7.05
N PHE A 145 -2.36 8.81 -6.41
CA PHE A 145 -1.42 7.89 -7.03
C PHE A 145 -2.17 6.70 -7.63
N ASP A 146 -2.87 6.94 -8.74
CA ASP A 146 -3.79 5.98 -9.36
C ASP A 146 -3.15 4.62 -9.71
N ASP A 147 -1.90 4.61 -10.17
CA ASP A 147 -1.24 3.37 -10.59
C ASP A 147 -0.80 2.54 -9.38
N GLU A 148 -0.32 3.19 -8.33
CA GLU A 148 -0.03 2.60 -7.03
C GLU A 148 -1.31 2.07 -6.38
N ALA A 149 -2.42 2.82 -6.44
CA ALA A 149 -3.71 2.41 -5.90
C ALA A 149 -4.24 1.18 -6.66
N LYS A 150 -4.12 1.15 -7.99
CA LYS A 150 -4.45 -0.05 -8.79
C LYS A 150 -3.63 -1.24 -8.33
N LEU A 151 -2.32 -1.11 -8.21
CA LEU A 151 -1.44 -2.21 -7.79
C LEU A 151 -1.78 -2.69 -6.38
N ALA A 152 -1.87 -1.77 -5.41
CA ALA A 152 -2.16 -2.06 -4.02
C ALA A 152 -3.54 -2.73 -3.84
N SER A 153 -4.54 -2.35 -4.64
CA SER A 153 -5.89 -2.95 -4.57
C SER A 153 -5.86 -4.47 -4.72
N GLY A 154 -4.95 -5.03 -5.51
CA GLY A 154 -4.82 -6.49 -5.68
C GLY A 154 -4.17 -7.24 -4.52
N TRP A 155 -3.51 -6.53 -3.60
CA TRP A 155 -2.95 -7.10 -2.38
C TRP A 155 -3.96 -7.11 -1.23
N THR A 156 -5.04 -6.32 -1.34
CA THR A 156 -6.08 -6.23 -0.30
C THR A 156 -7.01 -7.43 -0.23
N PHE A 157 -6.88 -8.45 -1.09
CA PHE A 157 -7.82 -9.58 -1.13
C PHE A 157 -7.85 -10.43 0.14
N ASN A 158 -6.79 -10.39 0.95
CA ASN A 158 -6.74 -11.03 2.27
C ASN A 158 -7.37 -10.17 3.38
N ALA A 159 -7.65 -8.88 3.12
CA ALA A 159 -8.42 -8.07 4.04
C ALA A 159 -9.90 -8.46 3.87
N ASN A 160 -10.50 -8.99 4.94
CA ASN A 160 -11.91 -9.41 4.97
C ASN A 160 -12.85 -8.20 4.95
N LEU A 161 -12.80 -7.39 3.88
CA LEU A 161 -13.51 -6.11 3.76
C LEU A 161 -15.03 -6.27 3.58
N LEU A 162 -15.49 -7.48 3.29
CA LEU A 162 -16.90 -7.80 3.04
C LEU A 162 -17.53 -8.60 4.19
N ASP A 163 -16.80 -8.82 5.28
CA ASP A 163 -17.33 -9.55 6.43
C ASP A 163 -18.28 -8.64 7.22
N ASP A 164 -19.58 -8.89 7.07
CA ASP A 164 -20.65 -8.17 7.78
C ASP A 164 -20.94 -8.81 9.18
N ASP A 165 -20.17 -9.82 9.60
CA ASP A 165 -20.36 -10.49 10.88
C ASP A 165 -20.09 -9.52 12.06
N GLU A 166 -21.16 -8.99 12.66
CA GLU A 166 -21.20 -8.03 13.77
C GLU A 166 -20.49 -8.48 15.07
N VAL A 167 -19.91 -9.69 15.09
CA VAL A 167 -19.36 -10.34 16.30
C VAL A 167 -17.91 -9.91 16.57
N ASP A 168 -17.18 -9.46 15.56
CA ASP A 168 -15.82 -8.93 15.74
C ASP A 168 -15.82 -7.43 15.44
N CYS A 169 -15.99 -6.62 16.49
CA CYS A 169 -16.03 -5.15 16.45
C CYS A 169 -14.67 -4.53 16.08
N SER A 170 -13.98 -5.04 15.06
CA SER A 170 -12.82 -4.36 14.50
C SER A 170 -13.31 -3.07 13.84
N LEU A 171 -12.99 -1.96 14.49
CA LEU A 171 -13.17 -0.63 13.91
C LEU A 171 -12.58 -0.60 12.49
N PRO A 172 -13.17 0.18 11.56
CA PRO A 172 -12.59 0.38 10.24
C PRO A 172 -11.11 0.73 10.40
N HIS A 173 -10.25 0.07 9.60
CA HIS A 173 -8.81 0.26 9.68
C HIS A 173 -8.48 1.77 9.71
N PRO A 174 -7.65 2.28 10.64
CA PRO A 174 -7.45 3.72 10.83
C PRO A 174 -7.10 4.48 9.54
N SER A 175 -6.38 3.82 8.63
CA SER A 175 -6.01 4.35 7.32
C SER A 175 -7.20 4.68 6.41
N LEU A 176 -8.34 3.99 6.58
CA LEU A 176 -9.59 4.30 5.88
C LEU A 176 -10.22 5.62 6.31
N ARG A 177 -9.77 6.23 7.40
CA ARG A 177 -10.28 7.54 7.85
C ARG A 177 -10.08 8.64 6.80
N HIS A 178 -9.05 8.51 5.99
CA HIS A 178 -8.62 9.56 5.06
C HIS A 178 -8.91 9.23 3.60
N ILE A 179 -9.53 8.09 3.31
CA ILE A 179 -9.91 7.73 1.95
C ILE A 179 -11.25 8.36 1.59
N THR A 180 -11.43 8.71 0.32
CA THR A 180 -12.74 9.15 -0.16
C THR A 180 -13.73 7.98 -0.18
N ALA A 181 -15.02 8.27 0.01
CA ALA A 181 -16.07 7.26 -0.15
C ALA A 181 -16.07 6.65 -1.58
N TYR A 182 -15.63 7.42 -2.58
CA TYR A 182 -15.51 6.98 -3.96
C TYR A 182 -14.46 5.88 -4.12
N ASP A 183 -13.24 6.08 -3.62
CA ASP A 183 -12.15 5.11 -3.75
C ASP A 183 -12.38 3.87 -2.88
N TYR A 184 -12.98 4.04 -1.71
CA TYR A 184 -13.43 2.91 -0.92
C TYR A 184 -14.49 2.08 -1.65
N HIS A 185 -15.48 2.73 -2.28
CA HIS A 185 -16.50 2.04 -3.05
C HIS A 185 -15.91 1.30 -4.27
N ARG A 186 -14.88 1.86 -4.93
CA ARG A 186 -14.13 1.16 -6.00
C ARG A 186 -13.50 -0.13 -5.49
N LEU A 187 -12.85 -0.08 -4.33
CA LEU A 187 -12.25 -1.26 -3.70
C LEU A 187 -13.28 -2.34 -3.38
N LEU A 188 -14.39 -1.96 -2.73
CA LEU A 188 -15.49 -2.89 -2.44
C LEU A 188 -16.10 -3.50 -3.71
N THR A 189 -16.21 -2.71 -4.77
CA THR A 189 -16.71 -3.18 -6.06
C THR A 189 -15.79 -4.23 -6.67
N LEU A 190 -14.47 -4.03 -6.61
CA LEU A 190 -13.48 -5.02 -7.03
C LEU A 190 -13.64 -6.32 -6.24
N HIS A 191 -13.67 -6.23 -4.92
CA HIS A 191 -13.84 -7.38 -4.03
C HIS A 191 -15.11 -8.18 -4.35
N ARG A 192 -16.27 -7.50 -4.45
CA ARG A 192 -17.56 -8.13 -4.78
C ARG A 192 -17.55 -8.78 -6.17
N ARG A 193 -17.01 -8.10 -7.18
CA ARG A 193 -16.92 -8.63 -8.55
C ARG A 193 -16.05 -9.88 -8.59
N ARG A 194 -14.90 -9.85 -7.93
CA ARG A 194 -13.97 -10.98 -7.86
C ARG A 194 -14.57 -12.16 -7.09
N ALA A 195 -15.17 -11.91 -5.93
CA ALA A 195 -15.89 -12.93 -5.14
C ALA A 195 -16.98 -13.61 -5.97
N LYS A 196 -17.82 -12.82 -6.65
CA LYS A 196 -18.89 -13.35 -7.53
C LYS A 196 -18.33 -14.21 -8.67
N ALA A 197 -17.29 -13.73 -9.35
CA ALA A 197 -16.65 -14.47 -10.44
C ALA A 197 -15.98 -15.76 -9.94
N ALA A 198 -15.32 -15.71 -8.77
CA ALA A 198 -14.71 -16.87 -8.15
C ALA A 198 -15.76 -17.93 -7.77
N CYS A 199 -16.84 -17.53 -7.12
CA CYS A 199 -17.97 -18.41 -6.79
C CYS A 199 -18.61 -19.05 -8.03
N ALA A 200 -18.64 -18.34 -9.16
CA ALA A 200 -19.19 -18.86 -10.41
C ALA A 200 -18.29 -19.93 -11.07
N LEU A 201 -16.98 -19.88 -10.83
CA LEU A 201 -16.00 -20.87 -11.30
C LEU A 201 -15.98 -22.14 -10.44
N LEU A 202 -16.50 -22.10 -9.20
CA LEU A 202 -16.61 -23.26 -8.32
C LEU A 202 -17.75 -24.20 -8.76
N GLN A 203 -17.56 -24.86 -9.90
CA GLN A 203 -18.45 -25.88 -10.46
C GLN A 203 -17.78 -27.24 -10.43
N ALA A 204 -18.54 -28.26 -10.04
CA ALA A 204 -18.01 -29.62 -10.00
C ALA A 204 -17.80 -30.14 -11.43
N PRO A 205 -16.60 -30.58 -11.80
CA PRO A 205 -16.41 -31.23 -13.08
C PRO A 205 -16.87 -32.69 -12.99
N ASP A 206 -17.31 -33.25 -14.13
CA ASP A 206 -17.69 -34.66 -14.20
C ASP A 206 -16.53 -35.62 -13.92
N THR A 207 -15.28 -35.12 -14.02
CA THR A 207 -14.03 -35.86 -13.80
C THR A 207 -13.77 -36.18 -12.33
N VAL A 208 -14.35 -35.43 -11.39
CA VAL A 208 -14.14 -35.62 -9.95
C VAL A 208 -15.01 -36.76 -9.45
N LYS A 209 -14.38 -37.93 -9.23
CA LYS A 209 -15.05 -39.17 -8.81
C LYS A 209 -14.58 -39.65 -7.45
N CYS A 210 -15.51 -40.22 -6.70
CA CYS A 210 -15.32 -40.91 -5.44
C CYS A 210 -16.06 -42.26 -5.50
N MET A 211 -15.35 -43.35 -5.21
CA MET A 211 -15.89 -44.71 -5.30
C MET A 211 -17.12 -44.96 -4.41
N CYS A 212 -17.28 -44.21 -3.33
CA CYS A 212 -18.38 -44.37 -2.40
C CYS A 212 -19.54 -43.38 -2.63
N CYS A 213 -19.31 -42.26 -3.34
CA CYS A 213 -20.32 -41.20 -3.47
C CYS A 213 -21.00 -41.21 -4.84
N ASN A 214 -20.22 -41.27 -5.91
CA ASN A 214 -20.70 -41.00 -7.27
C ASN A 214 -20.14 -41.95 -8.33
N ALA A 215 -19.78 -43.17 -7.93
CA ALA A 215 -19.35 -44.24 -8.85
C ALA A 215 -20.51 -45.08 -9.41
N SER A 216 -21.72 -44.99 -8.83
CA SER A 216 -22.90 -45.69 -9.34
C SER A 216 -23.56 -44.90 -10.47
N VAL A 217 -24.15 -45.59 -11.44
CA VAL A 217 -24.90 -44.98 -12.55
C VAL A 217 -26.02 -44.07 -12.03
N PHE A 218 -26.61 -44.39 -10.88
CA PHE A 218 -27.66 -43.59 -10.25
C PHE A 218 -27.16 -42.35 -9.51
N SER A 219 -25.85 -42.25 -9.22
CA SER A 219 -25.23 -41.13 -8.50
C SER A 219 -24.13 -40.40 -9.28
N THR A 220 -23.83 -40.83 -10.52
CA THR A 220 -22.74 -40.29 -11.35
C THR A 220 -22.94 -38.81 -11.69
N SER A 221 -24.19 -38.35 -11.76
CA SER A 221 -24.57 -36.97 -12.04
C SER A 221 -24.37 -36.01 -10.85
N LYS A 222 -24.10 -36.55 -9.66
CA LYS A 222 -23.84 -35.74 -8.46
C LYS A 222 -22.34 -35.67 -8.19
N PRO A 223 -21.84 -34.53 -7.71
CA PRO A 223 -20.46 -34.45 -7.24
C PRO A 223 -20.25 -35.29 -5.98
N PRO A 224 -19.00 -35.63 -5.62
CA PRO A 224 -18.73 -36.27 -4.34
C PRO A 224 -19.13 -35.38 -3.16
N LYS A 225 -19.49 -35.99 -2.03
CA LYS A 225 -19.87 -35.26 -0.81
C LYS A 225 -18.81 -34.25 -0.36
N TRP A 226 -17.52 -34.59 -0.52
CA TRP A 226 -16.44 -33.67 -0.12
C TRP A 226 -16.46 -32.39 -0.93
N TRP A 227 -16.81 -32.47 -2.22
CA TRP A 227 -16.91 -31.30 -3.09
C TRP A 227 -18.07 -30.40 -2.66
N GLU A 228 -19.22 -30.98 -2.28
CA GLU A 228 -20.36 -30.19 -1.78
C GLU A 228 -19.99 -29.42 -0.51
N ILE A 229 -19.35 -30.08 0.46
CA ILE A 229 -18.89 -29.43 1.70
C ILE A 229 -17.83 -28.38 1.41
N TRP A 230 -16.82 -28.73 0.60
CA TRP A 230 -15.72 -27.83 0.27
C TRP A 230 -16.20 -26.61 -0.52
N SER A 231 -17.01 -26.80 -1.56
CA SER A 231 -17.49 -25.70 -2.41
C SER A 231 -18.48 -24.79 -1.68
N ALA A 232 -19.29 -25.32 -0.77
CA ALA A 232 -20.13 -24.50 0.10
C ALA A 232 -19.28 -23.64 1.04
N GLY A 233 -18.32 -24.24 1.76
CA GLY A 233 -17.40 -23.50 2.62
C GLY A 233 -16.57 -22.48 1.86
N ALA A 234 -15.99 -22.87 0.72
CA ALA A 234 -15.18 -22.00 -0.11
C ALA A 234 -15.97 -20.79 -0.64
N LYS A 235 -17.26 -20.95 -0.95
CA LYS A 235 -18.13 -19.83 -1.34
C LYS A 235 -18.38 -18.86 -0.19
N GLU A 236 -18.50 -19.34 1.04
CA GLU A 236 -18.62 -18.44 2.21
C GLU A 236 -17.31 -17.70 2.48
N GLU A 237 -16.16 -18.38 2.42
CA GLU A 237 -14.84 -17.73 2.55
C GLU A 237 -14.62 -16.65 1.48
N LEU A 238 -14.94 -16.97 0.21
CA LEU A 238 -14.81 -16.03 -0.90
C LEU A 238 -15.72 -14.81 -0.78
N LYS A 239 -16.84 -14.90 -0.05
CA LYS A 239 -17.70 -13.74 0.23
C LYS A 239 -17.08 -12.80 1.25
N LYS A 240 -16.31 -13.31 2.23
CA LYS A 240 -15.60 -12.51 3.24
C LYS A 240 -14.39 -11.80 2.63
N GLY A 241 -13.61 -12.51 1.83
CA GLY A 241 -12.46 -11.99 1.10
C GLY A 241 -12.18 -12.82 -0.14
N PRO A 242 -11.88 -12.21 -1.31
CA PRO A 242 -11.71 -12.94 -2.57
C PRO A 242 -10.33 -13.64 -2.68
N ALA A 243 -9.68 -13.92 -1.55
CA ALA A 243 -8.43 -14.65 -1.46
C ALA A 243 -8.65 -16.15 -1.64
N THR A 244 -7.79 -16.78 -2.44
CA THR A 244 -7.91 -18.19 -2.79
C THR A 244 -6.99 -19.10 -1.97
N GLU A 245 -6.01 -18.56 -1.25
CA GLU A 245 -4.99 -19.38 -0.58
C GLU A 245 -5.57 -20.27 0.53
N ILE A 246 -6.54 -19.75 1.29
CA ILE A 246 -7.19 -20.48 2.39
C ILE A 246 -7.95 -21.70 1.85
N ILE A 247 -8.81 -21.50 0.85
CA ILE A 247 -9.72 -22.53 0.33
C ILE A 247 -8.98 -23.67 -0.39
N PHE A 248 -7.78 -23.43 -0.94
CA PHE A 248 -6.94 -24.44 -1.57
C PHE A 248 -5.83 -24.98 -0.65
N SER A 249 -5.77 -24.54 0.62
CA SER A 249 -4.83 -25.11 1.56
C SER A 249 -5.12 -26.59 1.78
N THR A 250 -4.07 -27.39 1.92
CA THR A 250 -4.21 -28.84 2.14
C THR A 250 -5.11 -29.13 3.33
N ASN A 251 -4.91 -28.43 4.44
CA ASN A 251 -5.74 -28.56 5.64
C ASN A 251 -7.22 -28.31 5.35
N TYR A 252 -7.57 -27.23 4.63
CA TYR A 252 -8.96 -26.89 4.35
C TYR A 252 -9.65 -27.94 3.46
N VAL A 253 -8.99 -28.38 2.39
CA VAL A 253 -9.55 -29.38 1.46
C VAL A 253 -9.71 -30.75 2.14
N PHE A 254 -8.69 -31.21 2.87
CA PHE A 254 -8.75 -32.51 3.56
C PHE A 254 -9.75 -32.50 4.73
N GLU A 255 -9.92 -31.37 5.41
CA GLU A 255 -10.93 -31.23 6.45
C GLU A 255 -12.34 -31.36 5.87
N ALA A 256 -12.61 -30.78 4.70
CA ALA A 256 -13.87 -30.97 4.00
C ALA A 256 -14.14 -32.44 3.66
N ALA A 257 -13.12 -33.20 3.24
CA ALA A 257 -13.23 -34.63 3.00
C ALA A 257 -13.51 -35.42 4.28
N ARG A 258 -12.83 -35.12 5.40
CA ARG A 258 -13.03 -35.78 6.69
C ARG A 258 -14.43 -35.57 7.25
N LYS A 259 -14.96 -34.34 7.15
CA LYS A 259 -16.32 -33.98 7.59
C LYS A 259 -17.43 -34.80 6.92
N THR A 260 -17.18 -35.37 5.74
CA THR A 260 -18.17 -36.22 5.06
C THR A 260 -18.43 -37.57 5.74
N GLY A 261 -17.50 -38.07 6.55
CA GLY A 261 -17.51 -39.43 7.08
C GLY A 261 -17.37 -40.53 6.01
N CYS A 262 -17.02 -40.18 4.77
CA CYS A 262 -16.89 -41.12 3.66
C CYS A 262 -15.47 -41.68 3.55
N ALA A 263 -15.33 -43.01 3.53
CA ALA A 263 -14.03 -43.69 3.43
C ALA A 263 -13.22 -43.34 2.17
N GLY A 264 -13.89 -43.08 1.04
CA GLY A 264 -13.23 -42.80 -0.25
C GLY A 264 -13.06 -41.32 -0.60
N CYS A 265 -13.53 -40.37 0.24
CA CYS A 265 -13.44 -38.95 -0.10
C CYS A 265 -12.01 -38.40 -0.01
N THR A 266 -11.21 -38.89 0.95
CA THR A 266 -9.79 -38.50 1.09
C THR A 266 -8.96 -38.90 -0.14
N GLU A 267 -9.16 -40.12 -0.63
CA GLU A 267 -8.50 -40.62 -1.84
C GLU A 267 -8.99 -39.89 -3.10
N SER A 268 -10.30 -39.61 -3.17
CA SER A 268 -10.88 -38.78 -4.25
C SER A 268 -10.24 -37.40 -4.33
N VAL A 269 -9.96 -36.73 -3.20
CA VAL A 269 -9.24 -35.46 -3.17
C VAL A 269 -7.84 -35.58 -3.76
N LEU A 270 -7.09 -36.63 -3.37
CA LEU A 270 -5.74 -36.87 -3.89
C LEU A 270 -5.74 -37.03 -5.42
N HIS A 271 -6.68 -37.81 -5.97
CA HIS A 271 -6.81 -37.97 -7.41
C HIS A 271 -7.30 -36.70 -8.12
N SER A 272 -7.99 -35.82 -7.41
CA SER A 272 -8.51 -34.55 -7.94
C SER A 272 -7.52 -33.39 -7.81
N TRP A 273 -6.30 -33.61 -7.32
CA TRP A 273 -5.33 -32.54 -7.02
C TRP A 273 -4.93 -31.72 -8.27
N VAL A 274 -4.80 -32.38 -9.42
CA VAL A 274 -4.51 -31.71 -10.69
C VAL A 274 -5.63 -30.73 -11.04
N PHE A 275 -6.88 -31.19 -10.95
CA PHE A 275 -8.04 -30.33 -11.18
C PHE A 275 -8.13 -29.17 -10.17
N LEU A 276 -7.87 -29.42 -8.88
CA LEU A 276 -7.83 -28.34 -7.88
C LEU A 276 -6.74 -27.31 -8.17
N SER A 277 -5.60 -27.75 -8.71
CA SER A 277 -4.51 -26.86 -9.14
C SER A 277 -4.90 -26.02 -10.35
N GLU A 278 -5.54 -26.62 -11.37
CA GLU A 278 -6.08 -25.92 -12.53
C GLU A 278 -7.17 -24.92 -12.14
N LEU A 279 -8.04 -25.29 -11.20
CA LEU A 279 -9.08 -24.40 -10.68
C LEU A 279 -8.46 -23.21 -9.92
N LYS A 280 -7.43 -23.45 -9.10
CA LYS A 280 -6.66 -22.38 -8.44
C LYS A 280 -6.03 -21.43 -9.46
N GLU A 281 -5.46 -21.95 -10.54
CA GLU A 281 -4.90 -21.15 -11.63
C GLU A 281 -5.98 -20.36 -12.39
N GLY A 282 -7.16 -20.96 -12.63
CA GLY A 282 -8.30 -20.27 -13.23
C GLY A 282 -8.76 -19.08 -12.38
N LEU A 283 -8.77 -19.23 -11.06
CA LEU A 283 -9.14 -18.17 -10.11
C LEU A 283 -8.06 -17.08 -10.01
N SER A 284 -6.78 -17.40 -10.17
CA SER A 284 -5.70 -16.40 -10.15
C SER A 284 -5.76 -15.46 -11.36
N LYS A 285 -6.32 -15.93 -12.49
CA LYS A 285 -6.53 -15.15 -13.72
C LYS A 285 -7.69 -14.14 -13.65
N LEU A 286 -8.53 -14.20 -12.62
CA LEU A 286 -9.59 -13.19 -12.42
C LEU A 286 -8.97 -11.79 -12.25
N PRO A 287 -9.69 -10.71 -12.62
CA PRO A 287 -9.22 -9.34 -12.46
C PRO A 287 -8.66 -9.09 -11.04
N ARG A 288 -7.44 -8.55 -10.97
CA ARG A 288 -6.70 -8.35 -9.71
C ARG A 288 -6.70 -6.90 -9.25
N THR A 289 -7.06 -5.94 -10.08
CA THR A 289 -6.99 -4.52 -9.75
C THR A 289 -8.30 -3.82 -10.08
N ILE A 290 -8.52 -2.65 -9.46
CA ILE A 290 -9.65 -1.75 -9.76
C ILE A 290 -9.63 -1.24 -11.21
#